data_AF-A0A2T2U8S2-F1
#
_entry.id   AF-A0A2T2U8S2-F1
#
_cell.length_a   1.000
_cell.length_b   1.000
_cell.length_c   1.000
_cell.angle_alpha   90.00
_cell.angle_beta   90.00
_cell.angle_gamma   90.00
#
_symmetry.space_group_name_H-M   'P 1'
#
loop_
_entity.id
_entity.type
_entity.pdbx_description
1 polymer ?
#
loop_
_entity_poly.entity_id
_entity_poly.type
_entity_poly.pdbx_seq_one_letter_code
_entity_poly.pdbx_strand_id
1 'polypeptide(L)' 'MNRKRIDRVTAGLVFLWALGLYLATVAPTVSFWDPGERIASVYTLQVMHPPGAPFYLLLGRLFAMLAPSPET' A
#
# COMPACT_ATOMS: atom_id res chain seq x y z
N MET A 1 -0.97 34.96 11.81
CA MET A 1 -0.44 33.57 11.67
C MET A 1 0.02 33.35 10.23
N ASN A 2 1.14 32.66 10.01
CA ASN A 2 1.65 32.36 8.67
C ASN A 2 0.75 31.31 7.99
N ARG A 3 0.08 31.66 6.89
CA ARG A 3 -0.86 30.79 6.18
C ARG A 3 -0.26 29.43 5.81
N LYS A 4 0.99 29.42 5.33
CA LYS A 4 1.71 28.19 4.97
C LYS A 4 1.91 27.24 6.16
N ARG A 5 2.06 27.79 7.37
CA ARG A 5 2.21 26.98 8.59
C ARG A 5 0.88 26.33 8.97
N ILE A 6 -0.23 27.06 8.84
CA ILE A 6 -1.57 26.53 9.06
C ILE A 6 -1.84 25.39 8.07
N ASP A 7 -1.61 25.63 6.77
CA ASP A 7 -1.89 24.64 5.73
C ASP A 7 -1.10 23.33 5.95
N ARG A 8 0.18 23.42 6.36
CA ARG A 8 1.01 22.24 6.68
C ARG A 8 0.50 21.48 7.90
N VAL A 9 0.11 22.18 8.96
CA VAL A 9 -0.43 21.55 10.17
C VAL A 9 -1.76 20.87 9.85
N THR A 10 -2.66 21.54 9.14
CA THR A 10 -3.94 20.97 8.72
C THR A 10 -3.74 19.74 7.84
N ALA A 11 -2.83 19.79 6.85
CA ALA A 11 -2.52 18.64 6.00
C ALA A 11 -1.98 17.47 6.82
N GLY A 12 -1.10 17.73 7.80
CA GLY A 12 -0.59 16.70 8.71
C GLY A 12 -1.70 16.06 9.55
N LEU A 13 -2.61 16.87 10.10
CA LEU A 13 -3.74 16.36 10.89
C LEU A 13 -4.69 15.51 10.04
N VAL A 14 -5.03 15.96 8.82
CA VAL A 14 -5.85 15.18 7.89
C VAL A 14 -5.18 13.86 7.52
N PHE A 15 -3.88 13.87 7.25
CA PHE A 15 -3.11 12.65 6.96
C PHE A 15 -3.15 11.66 8.13
N LEU A 16 -2.85 12.12 9.35
CA LEU A 16 -2.84 11.26 10.54
C LEU A 16 -4.24 10.70 10.84
N TRP A 17 -5.28 11.51 10.64
CA TRP A 17 -6.65 11.06 10.83
C TRP A 17 -7.05 9.99 9.81
N ALA A 18 -6.77 10.21 8.52
CA ALA A 18 -7.03 9.23 7.47
C ALA A 18 -6.24 7.93 7.67
N LEU A 19 -4.97 8.03 8.10
CA LEU A 19 -4.15 6.87 8.44
C LEU A 19 -4.72 6.11 9.64
N GLY A 20 -5.13 6.82 10.69
CA GLY A 20 -5.75 6.22 11.87
C GLY A 20 -7.05 5.47 11.53
N LEU A 21 -7.90 6.07 10.71
CA LEU A 21 -9.11 5.40 10.20
C LEU A 21 -8.74 4.16 9.39
N TYR A 22 -7.80 4.25 8.45
CA TYR A 22 -7.35 3.11 7.66
C TYR A 22 -6.87 1.96 8.56
N LEU A 23 -5.99 2.22 9.53
CA LEU A 23 -5.47 1.21 10.45
C LEU A 23 -6.57 0.58 11.32
N ALA A 24 -7.59 1.35 11.69
CA ALA A 24 -8.72 0.84 12.47
C ALA A 24 -9.68 -0.02 11.64
N THR A 25 -9.74 0.17 10.32
CA THR A 25 -10.73 -0.48 9.44
C THR A 25 -10.13 -1.47 8.44
N VAL A 26 -8.79 -1.55 8.34
CA VAL A 26 -8.13 -2.49 7.41
C VAL A 26 -8.49 -3.92 7.78
N ALA A 27 -8.74 -4.75 6.77
CA ALA A 27 -9.06 -6.15 6.99
C ALA A 27 -7.89 -6.86 7.71
N PRO A 28 -8.18 -7.70 8.72
CA PRO A 28 -7.14 -8.37 9.50
C PRO A 28 -6.38 -9.44 8.68
N THR A 29 -6.97 -9.90 7.58
CA THR A 29 -6.41 -10.92 6.69
C THR A 29 -6.50 -10.49 5.23
N VAL A 30 -5.67 -11.11 4.39
CA VAL A 30 -5.70 -10.88 2.95
C VAL A 30 -7.03 -11.37 2.36
N SER A 31 -7.73 -10.48 1.67
CA SER A 31 -8.90 -10.85 0.85
C SER A 31 -8.44 -11.51 -0.45
N PHE A 32 -9.16 -12.54 -0.89
CA PHE A 32 -8.83 -13.33 -2.08
C PHE A 32 -8.88 -12.52 -3.38
N TRP A 33 -9.65 -11.44 -3.43
CA TRP A 33 -9.87 -10.66 -4.65
C TRP A 33 -8.72 -9.66 -4.90
N ASP A 34 -8.99 -8.36 -4.82
CA ASP A 34 -8.02 -7.34 -5.22
C ASP A 34 -6.69 -7.38 -4.45
N PRO A 35 -6.64 -7.48 -3.10
CA PRO A 35 -5.36 -7.44 -2.40
C PRO A 35 -4.52 -8.71 -2.63
N GLY A 36 -5.15 -9.88 -2.61
CA GLY A 36 -4.49 -11.17 -2.82
C GLY A 36 -3.94 -11.33 -4.24
N GLU A 37 -4.75 -11.04 -5.25
CA GLU A 37 -4.33 -11.07 -6.67
C GLU A 37 -3.13 -10.14 -6.90
N ARG A 38 -3.14 -8.96 -6.28
CA ARG A 38 -2.03 -7.99 -6.37
C ARG A 38 -0.77 -8.48 -5.70
N ILE A 39 -0.86 -9.04 -4.48
CA ILE A 39 0.33 -9.57 -3.78
C ILE A 39 0.94 -10.72 -4.58
N ALA A 40 0.12 -11.62 -5.12
CA ALA A 40 0.57 -12.71 -5.97
C ALA A 40 1.23 -12.19 -7.26
N SER A 41 0.59 -11.24 -7.95
CA SER A 41 1.13 -10.63 -9.18
C SER A 41 2.44 -9.88 -8.94
N VAL A 42 2.56 -9.19 -7.81
CA VAL A 42 3.80 -8.52 -7.38
C VAL A 42 4.89 -9.53 -7.07
N TYR A 43 4.56 -10.66 -6.43
CA TYR A 43 5.50 -11.73 -6.13
C TYR A 43 5.98 -12.44 -7.39
N THR A 44 5.11 -12.72 -8.36
CA THR A 44 5.47 -13.45 -9.58
C THR A 44 5.81 -12.55 -10.77
N LEU A 45 5.67 -11.22 -10.62
CA LEU A 45 5.77 -10.23 -11.70
C LEU A 45 4.82 -10.50 -12.88
N GLN A 46 3.61 -10.98 -12.59
CA GLN A 46 2.57 -11.21 -13.59
C GLN A 46 1.74 -9.95 -13.88
N VAL A 47 0.98 -9.99 -14.98
CA VAL A 47 0.10 -8.90 -15.41
C VAL A 47 -1.10 -8.84 -14.48
N MET A 48 -1.18 -7.77 -13.69
CA MET A 48 -2.39 -7.39 -12.96
C MET A 48 -3.46 -6.88 -13.97
N HIS A 49 -4.75 -6.99 -13.62
CA HIS A 49 -5.88 -6.31 -14.28
C HIS A 49 -5.48 -4.93 -14.88
N PRO A 50 -6.02 -4.56 -16.06
CA PRO A 50 -5.45 -3.71 -17.11
C PRO A 50 -4.22 -2.85 -16.75
N PRO A 51 -3.15 -2.89 -17.57
CA PRO A 51 -1.79 -2.53 -17.19
C PRO A 51 -1.68 -1.03 -16.91
N GLY A 52 -1.74 -0.65 -15.63
CA GLY A 52 -1.66 0.75 -15.22
C GLY A 52 -0.45 1.14 -14.37
N ALA A 53 0.31 0.17 -13.81
CA ALA A 53 1.26 0.51 -12.74
C ALA A 53 2.54 -0.38 -12.69
N PRO A 54 3.39 -0.37 -13.74
CA PRO A 54 4.65 -1.10 -13.74
C PRO A 54 5.57 -0.70 -12.57
N PHE A 55 5.62 0.59 -12.23
CA PHE A 55 6.38 1.06 -11.07
C PHE A 55 5.88 0.49 -9.75
N TYR A 56 4.55 0.37 -9.59
CA TYR A 56 3.95 -0.22 -8.40
C TYR A 56 4.31 -1.70 -8.26
N LEU A 57 4.32 -2.45 -9.36
CA LEU A 57 4.74 -3.85 -9.37
C LEU A 57 6.20 -4.02 -8.95
N LEU A 58 7.11 -3.20 -9.49
CA LEU A 58 8.53 -3.23 -9.13
C LEU A 58 8.76 -2.84 -7.67
N LEU A 59 8.08 -1.80 -7.18
CA LEU A 59 8.18 -1.39 -5.78
C LEU A 59 7.63 -2.46 -4.84
N GLY A 60 6.48 -3.06 -5.17
CA GLY A 60 5.94 -4.17 -4.43
C GLY A 60 6.89 -5.38 -4.42
N ARG A 61 7.56 -5.66 -5.54
CA ARG A 61 8.47 -6.79 -5.68
C ARG A 61 9.65 -6.67 -4.72
N LEU A 62 10.17 -5.45 -4.55
CA LEU A 62 11.23 -5.15 -3.57
C LEU A 62 10.82 -5.57 -2.15
N PHE A 63 9.60 -5.24 -1.72
CA PHE A 63 9.10 -5.63 -0.40
C PHE A 63 8.76 -7.12 -0.30
N ALA A 64 8.25 -7.71 -1.38
CA ALA A 64 7.96 -9.14 -1.42
C ALA A 64 9.23 -10.00 -1.26
N MET A 65 10.40 -9.51 -1.71
CA MET A 65 11.69 -10.16 -1.48
C MET A 65 12.14 -10.16 -0.02
N LEU A 66 11.56 -9.31 0.84
CA LEU A 66 11.85 -9.28 2.28
C LEU A 66 10.93 -10.20 3.09
N ALA A 67 9.88 -10.74 2.47
CA ALA A 67 8.96 -11.64 3.15
C ALA A 67 9.62 -13.02 3.35
N PRO A 68 9.27 -13.75 4.44
CA PRO A 68 9.74 -15.11 4.65
C PRO A 68 9.37 -16.00 3.46
N SER A 69 10.35 -16.75 2.96
CA SER A 69 10.11 -17.74 1.92
C SER A 69 9.63 -19.06 2.54
N PRO A 70 8.86 -19.90 1.83
CA PRO A 70 8.47 -21.22 2.35
C PRO A 70 9.67 -22.12 2.72
N GLU A 71 10.85 -21.81 2.17
CA GLU A 71 12.11 -22.53 2.36
C GLU A 71 12.86 -22.14 3.66
N THR A 72 12.42 -21.10 4.37
CA THR A 72 13.09 -20.47 5.53
C THR A 72 12.17 -20.31 6.71
#